data_AF-A0A3S3UK06-F1
#
_entry.id   AF-A0A3S3UK06-F1
#
_cell.length_a   1.000
_cell.length_b   1.000
_cell.length_c   1.000
_cell.angle_alpha   90.00
_cell.angle_beta   90.00
_cell.angle_gamma   90.00
#
_symmetry.space_group_name_H-M   'P 1'
#
loop_
_entity.id
_entity.type
_entity.pdbx_description
1 polymer ?
#
loop_
_entity_poly.entity_id
_entity_poly.type
_entity_poly.pdbx_seq_one_letter_code
_entity_poly.pdbx_strand_id
1 'polypeptide(L)'
;MELDEFKAHWKTIQDNEFQQQKIPSEKLKQIIMNTTDTLGHLHSKSAYWKKFGTATNQILLGMLAVVSLIMLIKGIYLHRIAGILESVAYLTIMVIYCIVTIWVFKRQEQIFTIYSGDNVMVTLKQTISAFRRFYLMFNIIYLFLYPAYFYAVIKLFLPYWHPSLQTIFITCALATSISLIGGHWYYKVKFFKKLKSLEENLKYLES
;
A
#
# COMPACT_ATOMS: atom_id res chain seq x y z
N MET A 1 3.66 -58.45 -12.94
CA MET A 1 3.91 -57.35 -13.87
C MET A 1 5.40 -57.14 -13.91
N GLU A 2 6.04 -57.41 -15.05
CA GLU A 2 7.48 -57.23 -15.21
C GLU A 2 7.82 -55.73 -15.21
N LEU A 3 9.04 -55.37 -14.80
CA LEU A 3 9.47 -53.98 -14.62
C LEU A 3 9.27 -53.13 -15.89
N ASP A 4 9.37 -53.76 -17.06
CA ASP A 4 9.19 -53.10 -18.35
C ASP A 4 7.72 -52.85 -18.70
N GLU A 5 6.79 -53.72 -18.27
CA GLU A 5 5.34 -53.47 -18.35
C GLU A 5 4.94 -52.33 -17.41
N PHE A 6 5.56 -52.21 -16.23
CA PHE A 6 5.33 -51.10 -15.30
C PHE A 6 5.80 -49.77 -15.87
N LYS A 7 6.99 -49.72 -16.46
CA LYS A 7 7.48 -48.50 -17.12
C LYS A 7 6.60 -48.11 -18.31
N ALA A 8 6.17 -49.07 -19.11
CA ALA A 8 5.29 -48.81 -20.25
C ALA A 8 3.93 -48.25 -19.78
N HIS A 9 3.31 -48.91 -18.80
CA HIS A 9 2.03 -48.48 -18.24
C HIS A 9 2.12 -47.10 -17.56
N TRP A 10 3.18 -46.88 -16.79
CA TRP A 10 3.44 -45.59 -16.13
C TRP A 10 3.64 -44.47 -17.14
N LYS A 11 4.41 -44.72 -18.21
CA LYS A 11 4.62 -43.75 -19.28
C LYS A 11 3.32 -43.44 -20.01
N THR A 12 2.46 -44.44 -20.28
CA THR A 12 1.14 -44.22 -20.88
C THR A 12 0.22 -43.40 -19.98
N ILE A 13 0.21 -43.66 -18.67
CA ILE A 13 -0.55 -42.85 -17.71
C ILE A 13 -0.04 -41.40 -17.71
N GLN A 14 1.28 -41.22 -17.66
CA GLN A 14 1.90 -39.90 -17.63
C GLN A 14 1.69 -39.12 -18.94
N ASP A 15 1.82 -39.77 -20.10
CA ASP A 15 1.55 -39.19 -21.41
C ASP A 15 0.06 -38.85 -21.58
N ASN A 16 -0.85 -39.68 -21.04
CA ASN A 16 -2.27 -39.39 -21.01
C ASN A 16 -2.60 -38.20 -20.09
N GLU A 17 -1.94 -38.07 -18.93
CA GLU A 17 -2.05 -36.89 -18.07
C GLU A 17 -1.52 -35.62 -18.76
N PHE A 18 -0.43 -35.72 -19.52
CA PHE A 18 0.09 -34.60 -20.32
C PHE A 18 -0.84 -34.22 -21.46
N GLN A 19 -1.51 -35.17 -22.11
CA GLN A 19 -2.51 -34.90 -23.14
C GLN A 19 -3.82 -34.33 -22.56
N GLN A 20 -4.15 -34.64 -21.31
CA GLN A 20 -5.30 -34.08 -20.59
C GLN A 20 -5.03 -32.68 -20.01
N GLN A 21 -3.78 -32.23 -19.95
CA GLN A 21 -3.46 -30.86 -19.55
C GLN A 21 -3.87 -29.87 -20.66
N LYS A 22 -4.92 -29.09 -20.40
CA LYS A 22 -5.41 -28.00 -21.27
C LYS A 22 -4.33 -26.95 -21.62
N ILE A 23 -3.31 -26.81 -20.77
CA ILE A 23 -2.26 -25.80 -20.91
C ILE A 23 -0.92 -26.51 -21.19
N PRO A 24 -0.23 -26.17 -22.29
CA PRO A 24 1.11 -26.69 -22.56
C PRO A 24 2.08 -26.37 -21.40
N SER A 25 2.89 -27.35 -21.02
CA SER A 25 3.83 -27.22 -19.89
C SER A 25 4.79 -26.03 -20.02
N GLU A 26 5.19 -25.67 -21.24
CA GLU A 26 6.02 -24.50 -21.53
C GLU A 26 5.29 -23.18 -21.24
N LYS A 27 4.01 -23.07 -21.63
CA LYS A 27 3.17 -21.90 -21.31
C LYS A 27 2.90 -21.80 -19.81
N LEU A 28 2.68 -22.93 -19.14
CA LEU A 28 2.52 -22.96 -17.69
C LEU A 28 3.78 -22.44 -16.98
N LYS A 29 4.97 -22.89 -17.40
CA LYS A 29 6.25 -22.39 -16.88
C LYS A 29 6.41 -20.88 -17.10
N GLN A 30 6.07 -20.37 -18.29
CA GLN A 30 6.11 -18.93 -18.58
C GLN A 30 5.17 -18.14 -17.67
N ILE A 31 3.97 -18.63 -17.41
CA ILE A 31 3.00 -17.99 -16.51
C ILE A 31 3.51 -17.96 -15.07
N ILE A 32 4.05 -19.08 -14.58
CA ILE A 32 4.60 -19.18 -13.22
C ILE A 32 5.78 -18.21 -13.06
N MET A 33 6.69 -18.18 -14.03
CA MET A 33 7.86 -17.29 -14.02
C MET A 33 7.44 -15.82 -14.04
N ASN A 34 6.60 -15.42 -15.00
CA ASN A 34 6.11 -14.04 -15.11
C ASN A 34 5.34 -13.60 -13.86
N THR A 35 4.54 -14.50 -13.29
CA THR A 35 3.80 -14.23 -12.05
C THR A 35 4.74 -14.01 -10.87
N THR A 36 5.73 -14.89 -10.70
CA THR A 36 6.72 -14.79 -9.62
C THR A 36 7.54 -13.52 -9.74
N ASP A 37 8.04 -13.21 -10.94
CA ASP A 37 8.83 -11.99 -11.20
C ASP A 37 8.00 -10.72 -10.98
N THR A 38 6.75 -10.72 -11.44
CA THR A 38 5.86 -9.58 -11.29
C THR A 38 5.48 -9.34 -9.83
N LEU A 39 5.13 -10.40 -9.10
CA LEU A 39 4.84 -10.32 -7.66
C LEU A 39 6.09 -9.92 -6.87
N GLY A 40 7.25 -10.48 -7.16
CA GLY A 40 8.53 -10.12 -6.53
C GLY A 40 8.90 -8.65 -6.76
N HIS A 41 8.63 -8.13 -7.96
CA HIS A 41 8.80 -6.72 -8.26
C HIS A 41 7.81 -5.82 -7.48
N LEU A 42 6.55 -6.23 -7.35
CA LEU A 42 5.55 -5.46 -6.60
C LEU A 42 5.85 -5.49 -5.09
N HIS A 43 6.33 -6.63 -4.59
CA HIS A 43 6.79 -6.78 -3.21
C HIS A 43 7.98 -5.88 -2.90
N SER A 44 9.05 -5.93 -3.71
CA SER A 44 10.24 -5.09 -3.50
C SER A 44 9.93 -3.59 -3.52
N LYS A 45 9.04 -3.14 -4.43
CA LYS A 45 8.54 -1.77 -4.41
C LYS A 45 7.75 -1.42 -3.15
N SER A 46 6.89 -2.32 -2.70
CA SER A 46 6.09 -2.09 -1.49
C SER A 46 6.98 -2.06 -0.24
N ALA A 47 7.99 -2.92 -0.17
CA ALA A 47 9.00 -2.91 0.88
C ALA A 47 9.82 -1.61 0.88
N TYR A 48 10.20 -1.10 -0.29
CA TYR A 48 10.84 0.22 -0.42
C TYR A 48 9.97 1.32 0.17
N TRP A 49 8.68 1.41 -0.22
CA TRP A 49 7.78 2.44 0.29
C TRP A 49 7.49 2.31 1.77
N LYS A 50 7.41 1.09 2.30
CA LYS A 50 7.32 0.87 3.73
C LYS A 50 8.54 1.39 4.45
N LYS A 51 9.76 1.09 3.97
CA LYS A 51 11.00 1.57 4.59
C LYS A 51 11.07 3.09 4.53
N PHE A 52 10.83 3.67 3.35
CA PHE A 52 10.82 5.11 3.14
C PHE A 52 9.77 5.80 4.02
N GLY A 53 8.53 5.32 3.99
CA GLY A 53 7.41 5.86 4.78
C GLY A 53 7.61 5.72 6.28
N THR A 54 8.24 4.65 6.75
CA THR A 54 8.59 4.49 8.17
C THR A 54 9.64 5.53 8.57
N ALA A 55 10.68 5.71 7.75
CA ALA A 55 11.74 6.69 8.02
C ALA A 55 11.19 8.12 8.03
N THR A 56 10.36 8.49 7.04
CA THR A 56 9.76 9.83 6.99
C THR A 56 8.80 10.07 8.15
N ASN A 57 8.00 9.07 8.55
CA ASN A 57 7.13 9.20 9.73
C ASN A 57 7.92 9.27 11.04
N GLN A 58 9.07 8.59 11.16
CA GLN A 58 9.96 8.75 12.33
C GLN A 58 10.54 10.17 12.42
N ILE A 59 10.97 10.73 11.28
CA ILE A 59 11.41 12.13 11.22
C ILE A 59 10.28 13.08 11.63
N LEU A 60 9.07 12.85 11.10
CA LEU A 60 7.90 13.65 11.44
C LEU A 60 7.57 13.58 12.93
N LEU A 61 7.58 12.38 13.53
CA LEU A 61 7.38 12.20 14.98
C LEU A 61 8.45 12.93 15.79
N GLY A 62 9.72 12.88 15.37
CA GLY A 62 10.79 13.65 15.98
C GLY A 62 10.55 15.17 15.92
N MET A 63 10.12 15.68 14.77
CA MET A 63 9.74 17.10 14.62
C MET A 63 8.55 17.46 15.51
N LEU A 64 7.53 16.61 15.61
CA LEU A 64 6.37 16.83 16.47
C LEU A 64 6.76 16.89 17.94
N ALA A 65 7.73 16.09 18.39
CA ALA A 65 8.25 16.15 19.75
C ALA A 65 8.93 17.51 20.04
N VAL A 66 9.74 18.01 19.10
CA VAL A 66 10.37 19.34 19.21
C VAL A 66 9.32 20.45 19.24
N VAL A 67 8.33 20.41 18.34
CA VAL A 67 7.22 21.37 18.31
C VAL A 67 6.43 21.36 19.62
N SER A 68 6.16 20.17 20.15
CA SER A 68 5.46 19.99 21.44
C SER A 68 6.25 20.62 22.60
N LEU A 69 7.57 20.44 22.62
CA LEU A 69 8.43 21.05 23.65
C LEU A 69 8.41 22.58 23.56
N ILE A 70 8.53 23.15 22.35
CA ILE A 70 8.45 24.60 22.15
C ILE A 70 7.10 25.16 22.62
N MET A 71 6.00 24.46 22.31
CA MET A 71 4.65 24.83 22.73
C MET A 71 4.49 24.78 24.25
N LEU A 72 5.02 23.76 24.91
CA LEU A 72 4.98 23.61 26.35
C LEU A 72 5.75 24.74 27.05
N ILE A 73 6.96 25.05 26.58
CA ILE A 73 7.77 26.16 27.13
C ILE A 73 7.03 27.49 26.98
N LYS A 74 6.51 27.80 25.77
CA LYS A 74 5.75 29.03 25.54
C LYS A 74 4.46 29.08 26.36
N GLY A 75 3.75 27.96 26.48
CA GLY A 75 2.49 27.87 27.21
C GLY A 75 2.64 28.10 28.71
N ILE A 76 3.70 27.54 29.31
CA ILE A 76 4.05 27.78 30.73
C ILE A 76 4.46 29.24 30.92
N TYR A 77 5.31 29.79 30.05
CA TYR A 77 5.81 31.15 30.18
C TYR A 77 4.74 32.22 29.97
N LEU A 78 3.76 31.99 29.09
CA LEU A 78 2.70 32.96 28.74
C LEU A 78 1.38 32.71 29.48
N HIS A 79 1.29 31.69 30.35
CA HIS A 79 0.08 31.27 31.07
C HIS A 79 -1.17 31.04 30.16
N ARG A 80 -0.97 30.62 28.90
CA ARG A 80 -2.07 30.43 27.92
C ARG A 80 -2.44 28.95 27.75
N ILE A 81 -3.18 28.41 28.70
CA ILE A 81 -3.57 26.99 28.75
C ILE A 81 -4.50 26.59 27.58
N ALA A 82 -5.42 27.46 27.15
CA ALA A 82 -6.35 27.15 26.05
C ALA A 82 -5.65 26.85 24.71
N GLY A 83 -4.56 27.56 24.40
CA GLY A 83 -3.78 27.33 23.19
C GLY A 83 -2.97 26.02 23.21
N ILE A 84 -2.71 25.48 24.40
CA ILE A 84 -2.05 24.18 24.56
C ILE A 84 -3.03 23.07 24.18
N LEU A 85 -4.30 23.14 24.62
CA LEU A 85 -5.30 22.10 24.34
C LEU A 85 -5.62 21.99 22.84
N GLU A 86 -5.77 23.12 22.16
CA GLU A 86 -5.98 23.16 20.70
C GLU A 86 -4.78 22.56 19.94
N SER A 87 -3.55 22.86 20.40
CA SER A 87 -2.33 22.27 19.83
C SER A 87 -2.25 20.75 20.02
N VAL A 88 -2.66 20.25 21.19
CA VAL A 88 -2.73 18.80 21.46
C VAL A 88 -3.69 18.09 20.51
N ALA A 89 -4.83 18.72 20.17
CA ALA A 89 -5.76 18.16 19.20
C ALA A 89 -5.10 18.01 17.80
N TYR A 90 -4.37 19.04 17.34
CA TYR A 90 -3.66 18.97 16.06
C TYR A 90 -2.50 17.97 16.07
N LEU A 91 -1.74 17.89 17.17
CA LEU A 91 -0.69 16.88 17.33
C LEU A 91 -1.27 15.46 17.26
N THR A 92 -2.44 15.24 17.85
CA THR A 92 -3.14 13.95 17.81
C THR A 92 -3.50 13.56 16.37
N ILE A 93 -4.00 14.50 15.57
CA ILE A 93 -4.27 14.27 14.15
C ILE A 93 -3.00 13.86 13.39
N MET A 94 -1.88 14.53 13.66
CA MET A 94 -0.58 14.20 13.03
C MET A 94 -0.08 12.81 13.43
N VAL A 95 -0.25 12.41 14.69
CA VAL A 95 0.10 11.07 15.17
C VAL A 95 -0.78 10.01 14.52
N ILE A 96 -2.10 10.24 14.44
CA ILE A 96 -3.03 9.35 13.73
C ILE A 96 -2.60 9.18 12.27
N TYR A 97 -2.24 10.28 11.61
CA TYR A 97 -1.73 10.25 10.24
C TYR A 97 -0.50 9.35 10.09
N CYS A 98 0.49 9.49 10.98
CA CYS A 98 1.69 8.64 10.98
C CYS A 98 1.34 7.16 11.14
N ILE A 99 0.49 6.83 12.13
CA ILE A 99 0.09 5.43 12.41
C ILE A 99 -0.61 4.82 11.21
N VAL A 100 -1.59 5.53 10.65
CA VAL A 100 -2.34 5.10 9.47
C VAL A 100 -1.41 4.90 8.27
N THR A 101 -0.48 5.82 8.06
CA THR A 101 0.47 5.75 6.94
C THR A 101 1.39 4.53 7.05
N ILE A 102 1.94 4.26 8.24
CA ILE A 102 2.77 3.07 8.50
C ILE A 102 1.94 1.80 8.27
N TRP A 103 0.71 1.77 8.78
CA TRP A 103 -0.19 0.63 8.61
C TRP A 103 -0.50 0.35 7.13
N VAL A 104 -0.80 1.40 6.35
CA VAL A 104 -1.06 1.31 4.91
C VAL A 104 0.12 0.67 4.17
N PHE A 105 1.35 1.16 4.39
CA PHE A 105 2.51 0.61 3.69
C PHE A 105 2.85 -0.82 4.12
N LYS A 106 2.70 -1.14 5.41
CA LYS A 106 2.81 -2.53 5.90
C LYS A 106 1.79 -3.43 5.24
N ARG A 107 0.52 -2.98 5.14
CA ARG A 107 -0.55 -3.76 4.52
C ARG A 107 -0.31 -3.97 3.02
N GLN A 108 0.21 -2.97 2.33
CA GLN A 108 0.56 -3.08 0.92
C GLN A 108 1.64 -4.13 0.67
N GLU A 109 2.71 -4.14 1.46
CA GLU A 109 3.79 -5.14 1.37
C GLU A 109 3.27 -6.56 1.61
N GLN A 110 2.40 -6.74 2.61
CA GLN A 110 1.79 -8.03 2.93
C GLN A 110 0.98 -8.61 1.76
N ILE A 111 0.29 -7.78 0.98
CA ILE A 111 -0.52 -8.22 -0.16
C ILE A 111 0.33 -8.89 -1.24
N PHE A 112 1.58 -8.45 -1.41
CA PHE A 112 2.49 -8.98 -2.43
C PHE A 112 3.51 -9.97 -1.89
N THR A 113 3.39 -10.38 -0.62
CA THR A 113 4.29 -11.38 -0.04
C THR A 113 3.97 -12.75 -0.67
N ILE A 114 4.96 -13.34 -1.34
CA ILE A 114 4.83 -14.65 -1.97
C ILE A 114 5.11 -15.72 -0.91
N TYR A 115 4.14 -16.59 -0.64
CA TYR A 115 4.37 -17.79 0.17
C TYR A 115 4.79 -18.94 -0.76
N SER A 116 5.99 -19.46 -0.55
CA SER A 116 6.52 -20.62 -1.26
C SER A 116 5.74 -21.87 -0.82
N GLY A 117 4.78 -22.32 -1.62
CA GLY A 117 4.03 -23.55 -1.37
C GLY A 117 2.58 -23.55 -1.85
N ASP A 118 2.02 -22.36 -2.12
CA ASP A 118 0.62 -22.23 -2.53
C ASP A 118 0.43 -22.37 -4.05
N ASN A 119 -0.75 -22.88 -4.44
CA ASN A 119 -1.16 -22.94 -5.85
C ASN A 119 -1.17 -21.53 -6.46
N VAL A 120 -0.44 -21.34 -7.56
CA VAL A 120 -0.28 -20.07 -8.27
C VAL A 120 -1.62 -19.41 -8.62
N MET A 121 -2.62 -20.21 -9.02
CA MET A 121 -3.97 -19.70 -9.31
C MET A 121 -4.64 -19.10 -8.06
N VAL A 122 -4.54 -19.77 -6.92
CA VAL A 122 -5.11 -19.32 -5.64
C VAL A 122 -4.41 -18.05 -5.16
N THR A 123 -3.07 -18.03 -5.21
CA THR A 123 -2.25 -16.88 -4.82
C THR A 123 -2.56 -15.64 -5.66
N LEU A 124 -2.70 -15.81 -6.98
CA LEU A 124 -3.09 -14.73 -7.89
C LEU A 124 -4.45 -14.15 -7.54
N LYS A 125 -5.46 -15.01 -7.38
CA LYS A 125 -6.84 -14.62 -7.07
C LYS A 125 -6.93 -13.85 -5.75
N GLN A 126 -6.25 -14.34 -4.72
CA GLN A 126 -6.17 -13.68 -3.42
C GLN A 126 -5.46 -12.33 -3.51
N THR A 127 -4.30 -12.28 -4.18
CA THR A 127 -3.50 -11.04 -4.31
C THR A 127 -4.27 -9.94 -5.04
N ILE A 128 -4.88 -10.26 -6.19
CA ILE A 128 -5.65 -9.29 -6.99
C ILE A 128 -6.85 -8.77 -6.19
N SER A 129 -7.60 -9.67 -5.55
CA SER A 129 -8.76 -9.30 -4.72
C SER A 129 -8.35 -8.43 -3.52
N ALA A 130 -7.29 -8.83 -2.80
CA ALA A 130 -6.78 -8.10 -1.66
C ALA A 130 -6.28 -6.70 -2.05
N PHE A 131 -5.58 -6.58 -3.18
CA PHE A 131 -5.12 -5.28 -3.67
C PHE A 131 -6.28 -4.36 -4.04
N ARG A 132 -7.31 -4.84 -4.76
CA ARG A 132 -8.48 -4.02 -5.12
C ARG A 132 -9.18 -3.47 -3.88
N ARG A 133 -9.38 -4.31 -2.85
CA ARG A 133 -9.96 -3.90 -1.56
C ARG A 133 -9.07 -2.91 -0.83
N PHE A 134 -7.77 -3.18 -0.77
CA PHE A 134 -6.79 -2.28 -0.17
C PHE A 134 -6.79 -0.90 -0.85
N TYR A 135 -6.80 -0.86 -2.18
CA TYR A 135 -6.79 0.38 -2.94
C TYR A 135 -8.02 1.24 -2.66
N LEU A 136 -9.20 0.62 -2.58
CA LEU A 136 -10.43 1.32 -2.22
C LEU A 136 -10.38 1.86 -0.79
N MET A 137 -9.97 1.03 0.18
CA MET A 137 -9.81 1.46 1.57
C MET A 137 -8.78 2.59 1.72
N PHE A 138 -7.65 2.49 1.03
CA PHE A 138 -6.62 3.52 0.99
C PHE A 138 -7.22 4.88 0.59
N ASN A 139 -7.94 4.95 -0.53
CA ASN A 139 -8.51 6.21 -0.99
C ASN A 139 -9.56 6.76 -0.03
N ILE A 140 -10.42 5.91 0.54
CA ILE A 140 -11.43 6.32 1.52
C ILE A 140 -10.76 6.91 2.76
N ILE A 141 -9.77 6.22 3.33
CA ILE A 141 -9.06 6.68 4.52
C ILE A 141 -8.42 8.05 4.26
N TYR A 142 -7.69 8.19 3.15
CA TYR A 142 -6.98 9.44 2.85
C TYR A 142 -7.90 10.57 2.38
N LEU A 143 -9.10 10.28 1.86
CA LEU A 143 -10.10 11.30 1.58
C LEU A 143 -10.53 12.05 2.85
N PHE A 144 -10.66 11.35 3.97
CA PHE A 144 -11.01 11.96 5.26
C PHE A 144 -9.79 12.45 6.05
N LEU A 145 -8.67 11.71 5.96
CA LEU A 145 -7.49 11.99 6.77
C LEU A 145 -6.68 13.17 6.23
N TYR A 146 -6.55 13.34 4.90
CA TYR A 146 -5.76 14.43 4.33
C TYR A 146 -6.28 15.84 4.68
N PRO A 147 -7.59 16.14 4.62
CA PRO A 147 -8.09 17.45 5.02
C PRO A 147 -7.72 17.80 6.46
N ALA A 148 -7.92 16.86 7.39
CA ALA A 148 -7.56 17.04 8.80
C ALA A 148 -6.04 17.19 8.99
N TYR A 149 -5.24 16.37 8.31
CA TYR A 149 -3.79 16.44 8.32
C TYR A 149 -3.27 17.79 7.81
N PHE A 150 -3.71 18.25 6.64
CA PHE A 150 -3.26 19.53 6.09
C PHE A 150 -3.68 20.71 6.96
N TYR A 151 -4.88 20.65 7.55
CA TYR A 151 -5.32 21.64 8.51
C TYR A 151 -4.41 21.69 9.75
N ALA A 152 -4.08 20.52 10.32
CA ALA A 152 -3.16 20.42 11.44
C ALA A 152 -1.75 20.92 11.09
N VAL A 153 -1.24 20.61 9.89
CA VAL A 153 0.05 21.12 9.40
C VAL A 153 0.06 22.65 9.34
N ILE A 154 -0.96 23.26 8.75
CA ILE A 154 -1.07 24.72 8.66
C ILE A 154 -1.07 25.34 10.06
N LYS A 155 -1.86 24.79 10.98
CA LYS A 155 -1.98 25.31 12.35
C LYS A 155 -0.71 25.15 13.20
N LEU A 156 0.00 24.03 13.06
CA LEU A 156 1.18 23.74 13.87
C LEU A 156 2.47 24.35 13.31
N PHE A 157 2.64 24.33 11.98
CA PHE A 157 3.92 24.66 11.33
C PHE A 157 3.94 26.03 10.63
N LEU A 158 2.77 26.66 10.41
CA LEU A 158 2.68 27.99 9.81
C LEU A 158 2.03 29.00 10.78
N PRO A 159 2.56 29.19 12.01
CA PRO A 159 1.90 29.97 13.05
C PRO A 159 1.79 31.47 12.73
N TYR A 160 2.64 32.00 11.85
CA TYR A 160 2.61 33.40 11.40
C TYR A 160 1.73 33.62 10.17
N TRP A 161 1.19 32.53 9.61
CA TRP A 161 0.24 32.61 8.52
C TRP A 161 -1.16 32.72 9.14
N HIS A 162 -1.76 33.91 9.04
CA HIS A 162 -3.13 34.19 9.49
C HIS A 162 -4.09 34.41 8.31
N PRO A 163 -4.22 33.45 7.37
CA PRO A 163 -5.17 33.57 6.28
C PRO A 163 -6.60 33.44 6.82
N SER A 164 -7.57 33.92 6.05
CA SER A 164 -8.99 33.71 6.37
C SER A 164 -9.33 32.22 6.43
N LEU A 165 -10.37 31.86 7.18
CA LEU A 165 -10.84 30.47 7.30
C LEU A 165 -11.15 29.86 5.92
N GLN A 166 -11.69 30.66 5.01
CA GLN A 166 -11.97 30.28 3.62
C GLN A 166 -10.69 29.87 2.87
N THR A 167 -9.63 30.67 3.00
CA THR A 167 -8.33 30.35 2.38
C THR A 167 -7.76 29.04 2.93
N ILE A 168 -7.84 28.81 4.26
CA ILE A 168 -7.38 27.54 4.86
C ILE A 168 -8.13 26.36 4.26
N PHE A 169 -9.46 26.43 4.15
CA PHE A 169 -10.26 25.35 3.58
C PHE A 169 -9.95 25.11 2.10
N ILE A 170 -9.79 26.17 1.31
CA ILE A 170 -9.40 26.05 -0.11
C ILE A 170 -8.02 25.40 -0.22
N THR A 171 -7.03 25.81 0.58
CA THR A 171 -5.70 25.20 0.59
C THR A 171 -5.76 23.72 0.97
N CYS A 172 -6.52 23.36 2.02
CA CYS A 172 -6.67 21.97 2.43
C CYS A 172 -7.35 21.12 1.33
N ALA A 173 -8.38 21.65 0.68
CA ALA A 173 -9.08 20.97 -0.42
C ALA A 173 -8.17 20.76 -1.62
N LEU A 174 -7.39 21.78 -2.02
CA LEU A 174 -6.41 21.68 -3.09
C LEU A 174 -5.30 20.67 -2.76
N ALA A 175 -4.70 20.76 -1.58
CA ALA A 175 -3.64 19.85 -1.15
C ALA A 175 -4.14 18.40 -1.07
N THR A 176 -5.35 18.18 -0.57
CA THR A 176 -6.00 16.86 -0.56
C THR A 176 -6.21 16.35 -1.98
N SER A 177 -6.77 17.17 -2.86
CA SER A 177 -7.06 16.79 -4.25
C SER A 177 -5.77 16.42 -5.00
N ILE A 178 -4.73 17.25 -4.88
CA ILE A 178 -3.43 17.00 -5.50
C ILE A 178 -2.81 15.70 -4.96
N SER A 179 -2.90 15.46 -3.64
CA SER A 179 -2.34 14.27 -3.01
C SER A 179 -3.07 12.99 -3.43
N LEU A 180 -4.40 13.03 -3.54
CA LEU A 180 -5.21 11.90 -4.01
C LEU A 180 -5.00 11.64 -5.50
N ILE A 181 -4.97 12.67 -6.34
CA ILE A 181 -4.71 12.54 -7.78
C ILE A 181 -3.31 12.00 -8.03
N GLY A 182 -2.31 12.56 -7.34
CA GLY A 182 -0.92 12.10 -7.41
C GLY A 182 -0.78 10.65 -6.95
N GLY A 183 -1.43 10.29 -5.85
CA GLY A 183 -1.51 8.91 -5.37
C GLY A 183 -2.17 7.97 -6.38
N HIS A 184 -3.35 8.32 -6.90
CA HIS A 184 -4.05 7.54 -7.92
C HIS A 184 -3.17 7.31 -9.16
N TRP A 185 -2.55 8.37 -9.66
CA TRP A 185 -1.68 8.28 -10.83
C TRP A 185 -0.46 7.40 -10.57
N TYR A 186 0.16 7.54 -9.40
CA TYR A 186 1.27 6.69 -8.96
C TYR A 186 0.88 5.21 -8.96
N TYR A 187 -0.24 4.86 -8.34
CA TYR A 187 -0.76 3.49 -8.29
C TYR A 187 -1.12 2.96 -9.69
N LYS A 188 -1.69 3.81 -10.54
CA LYS A 188 -2.03 3.46 -11.93
C LYS A 188 -0.82 3.07 -12.75
N VAL A 189 0.24 3.86 -12.69
CA VAL A 189 1.46 3.61 -13.47
C VAL A 189 2.26 2.45 -12.91
N LYS A 190 2.40 2.35 -11.58
CA LYS A 190 3.34 1.40 -10.96
C LYS A 190 2.71 0.07 -10.56
N PHE A 191 1.41 0.01 -10.26
CA PHE A 191 0.73 -1.19 -9.76
C PHE A 191 -0.33 -1.72 -10.74
N PHE A 192 -1.29 -0.90 -11.20
CA PHE A 192 -2.40 -1.40 -12.02
C PHE A 192 -1.97 -2.05 -13.34
N LYS A 193 -0.93 -1.50 -14.00
CA LYS A 193 -0.39 -2.13 -15.21
C LYS A 193 0.11 -3.56 -14.96
N LYS A 194 0.76 -3.80 -13.82
CA LYS A 194 1.29 -5.11 -13.43
C LYS A 194 0.18 -6.05 -12.96
N LEU A 195 -0.80 -5.54 -12.20
CA LEU A 195 -1.98 -6.31 -11.80
C LEU A 195 -2.81 -6.76 -13.00
N LYS A 196 -2.93 -5.94 -14.05
CA LYS A 196 -3.62 -6.35 -15.28
C LYS A 196 -2.93 -7.54 -15.94
N SER A 197 -1.59 -7.57 -15.98
CA SER A 197 -0.85 -8.73 -16.49
C SER A 197 -1.06 -9.97 -15.63
N LEU A 198 -1.14 -9.82 -14.30
CA LEU A 198 -1.48 -10.93 -13.39
C LEU A 198 -2.92 -11.42 -13.57
N GLU A 199 -3.88 -10.53 -13.87
CA GLU A 199 -5.26 -10.88 -14.20
C GLU A 199 -5.37 -11.66 -15.51
N GLU A 200 -4.56 -11.30 -16.52
CA GLU A 200 -4.47 -12.03 -17.79
C GLU A 200 -3.91 -13.45 -17.56
N ASN A 201 -2.85 -13.58 -16.77
CA ASN A 201 -2.31 -14.88 -16.36
C ASN A 201 -3.35 -15.73 -15.61
N LEU A 202 -4.10 -15.13 -14.68
CA LEU A 202 -5.16 -15.83 -13.93
C LEU A 202 -6.27 -16.34 -14.85
N LYS A 203 -6.75 -15.51 -15.78
CA LYS A 203 -7.78 -15.92 -16.75
C LYS A 203 -7.33 -17.11 -17.60
N TYR A 204 -6.05 -17.15 -17.97
CA TYR A 204 -5.48 -18.25 -18.73
C TYR A 204 -5.36 -19.54 -17.91
N LEU A 205 -5.15 -19.44 -16.59
CA LEU A 205 -5.13 -20.58 -15.68
C LEU A 205 -6.54 -21.12 -15.36
N GLU A 206 -7.58 -20.28 -15.47
CA GLU A 206 -8.98 -20.66 -15.23
C GLU A 206 -9.68 -21.26 -16.47
N SER A 207 -9.11 -21.13 -17.68
CA SER A 207 -9.65 -21.63 -18.97
C SER A 207 -9.27 -23.07 -19.27
#